data_AF-A0A9P9CXM7-F1
#
_entry.id   AF-A0A9P9CXM7-F1
#
_cell.length_a   1.000
_cell.length_b   1.000
_cell.length_c   1.000
_cell.angle_alpha   90.00
_cell.angle_beta   90.00
_cell.angle_gamma   90.00
#
_symmetry.space_group_name_H-M   'P 1'
#
loop_
_entity.id
_entity.type
_entity.pdbx_description
1 polymer ?
#
loop_
_entity_poly.entity_id
_entity_poly.type
_entity_poly.pdbx_seq_one_letter_code
_entity_poly.pdbx_strand_id
1 'polypeptide(L)'
;MASTCSLPAKDAEVSIRKTGVFRVEDAPLGRRVAEFSERGLPTRTEFGLEFCAENTLDNRDIRTVIESILDRPRWGLLKIYSDKLPSDSAFFFHNPSFYYNQPTPQIPTLLVQLWSPGSQMVFYEGSHLQNINPMESKKWGLLTLPCVQMRRDGITETPVGMAEGGLAIMDSRLGFTIPQGYVVNIGFATESEIQFWAKMELPDSEALRAKVDELRRRRFETNFTFVKELDAANARNK
;
A
#
# COMPACT_ATOMS: atom_id res chain seq x y z
N MET A 1 4.89 -22.26 -15.86
CA MET A 1 3.93 -22.15 -14.75
C MET A 1 4.73 -21.86 -13.49
N ALA A 2 4.75 -20.60 -13.05
CA ALA A 2 5.46 -20.22 -11.84
C ALA A 2 4.64 -20.70 -10.63
N SER A 3 5.29 -21.42 -9.71
CA SER A 3 4.68 -21.85 -8.46
C SER A 3 4.34 -20.59 -7.65
N THR A 4 3.05 -20.27 -7.58
CA THR A 4 2.52 -19.24 -6.69
C THR A 4 2.53 -19.80 -5.28
N CYS A 5 3.24 -19.13 -4.37
CA CYS A 5 3.16 -19.42 -2.95
C CYS A 5 1.69 -19.31 -2.52
N SER A 6 1.08 -20.40 -2.04
CA SER A 6 -0.30 -20.36 -1.56
C SER A 6 -0.34 -19.52 -0.29
N LEU A 7 -1.12 -18.44 -0.25
CA LEU A 7 -1.30 -17.62 0.95
C LEU A 7 -2.54 -18.12 1.69
N PRO A 8 -2.43 -18.76 2.87
CA PRO A 8 -3.61 -19.19 3.61
C PRO A 8 -4.34 -17.95 4.12
N ALA A 9 -5.47 -17.61 3.51
CA ALA A 9 -6.12 -16.32 3.76
C ALA A 9 -6.50 -16.09 5.23
N LYS A 10 -6.88 -17.17 5.94
CA LYS A 10 -7.19 -17.14 7.36
C LYS A 10 -5.97 -16.78 8.22
N ASP A 11 -4.80 -17.31 7.89
CA ASP A 11 -3.57 -17.04 8.64
C ASP A 11 -3.11 -15.60 8.40
N ALA A 12 -3.26 -15.12 7.16
CA ALA A 12 -3.00 -13.73 6.82
C ALA A 12 -3.93 -12.77 7.57
N GLU A 13 -5.24 -13.04 7.60
CA GLU A 13 -6.19 -12.22 8.36
C GLU A 13 -5.85 -12.19 9.86
N VAL A 14 -5.58 -13.36 10.46
CA VAL A 14 -5.21 -13.45 11.87
C VAL A 14 -3.92 -12.66 12.14
N SER A 15 -2.92 -12.77 11.26
CA SER A 15 -1.66 -12.04 11.36
C SER A 15 -1.87 -10.53 11.29
N ILE A 16 -2.66 -10.06 10.32
CA ILE A 16 -2.96 -8.63 10.14
C ILE A 16 -3.69 -8.08 11.37
N ARG A 17 -4.71 -8.77 11.88
CA ARG A 17 -5.44 -8.31 13.08
C ARG A 17 -4.53 -8.24 14.30
N LYS A 18 -3.65 -9.23 14.49
CA LYS A 18 -2.78 -9.35 15.67
C LYS A 18 -1.58 -8.40 15.62
N THR A 19 -0.85 -8.37 14.50
CA THR A 19 0.45 -7.70 14.37
C THR A 19 0.42 -6.49 13.45
N GLY A 20 -0.66 -6.32 12.68
CA GLY A 20 -0.83 -5.25 11.70
C GLY A 20 -0.36 -5.64 10.30
N VAL A 21 0.31 -6.78 10.12
CA VAL A 21 0.89 -7.18 8.83
C VAL A 21 0.89 -8.70 8.63
N PHE A 22 0.77 -9.11 7.38
CA PHE A 22 1.13 -10.43 6.89
C PHE A 22 2.16 -10.27 5.77
N ARG A 23 3.19 -11.12 5.73
CA ARG A 23 4.32 -10.97 4.80
C ARG A 23 4.79 -12.31 4.26
N VAL A 24 5.22 -12.31 3.00
CA VAL A 24 5.79 -13.47 2.32
C VAL A 24 6.92 -13.02 1.41
N GLU A 25 8.03 -13.75 1.45
CA GLU A 25 9.12 -13.60 0.49
C GLU A 25 8.77 -14.36 -0.80
N ASP A 26 8.90 -13.71 -1.94
CA ASP A 26 8.47 -14.24 -3.24
C ASP A 26 9.43 -13.76 -4.33
N ALA A 27 10.40 -14.61 -4.67
CA ALA A 27 11.44 -14.29 -5.66
C ALA A 27 10.87 -13.98 -7.08
N PRO A 28 9.89 -14.74 -7.62
CA PRO A 28 9.19 -14.34 -8.83
C PRO A 28 8.57 -12.95 -8.77
N LEU A 29 7.92 -12.58 -7.67
CA LEU A 29 7.38 -11.23 -7.48
C LEU A 29 8.48 -10.18 -7.39
N GLY A 30 9.55 -10.42 -6.64
CA GLY A 30 10.68 -9.49 -6.54
C GLY A 30 11.34 -9.21 -7.89
N ARG A 31 11.48 -10.21 -8.77
CA ARG A 31 11.93 -9.99 -10.15
C ARG A 31 11.00 -9.08 -10.94
N ARG A 32 9.68 -9.29 -10.84
CA ARG A 32 8.69 -8.40 -11.49
C ARG A 32 8.75 -6.98 -10.95
N VAL A 33 8.99 -6.79 -9.65
CA VAL A 33 9.18 -5.48 -9.04
C VAL A 33 10.47 -4.81 -9.54
N ALA A 34 11.54 -5.57 -9.75
CA ALA A 34 12.78 -5.08 -10.35
C ALA A 34 12.56 -4.64 -11.81
N GLU A 35 11.91 -5.46 -12.64
CA GLU A 35 11.55 -5.11 -14.03
C GLU A 35 10.64 -3.87 -14.10
N PHE A 36 9.70 -3.73 -13.15
CA PHE A 36 8.85 -2.54 -13.05
C PHE A 36 9.68 -1.27 -12.77
N SER A 37 10.76 -1.39 -11.99
CA SER A 37 11.67 -0.29 -11.69
C SER A 37 12.62 0.03 -12.83
N GLU A 38 13.14 -0.97 -13.55
CA GLU A 38 13.94 -0.76 -14.76
C GLU A 38 13.19 0.05 -15.83
N ARG A 39 11.86 -0.05 -15.83
CA ARG A 39 10.96 0.74 -16.69
C ARG A 39 10.62 2.13 -16.14
N GLY A 40 11.28 2.58 -15.09
CA GLY A 40 11.08 3.90 -14.48
C GLY A 40 9.84 4.01 -13.60
N LEU A 41 9.33 2.89 -13.05
CA LEU A 41 8.18 2.85 -12.15
C LEU A 41 6.92 3.52 -12.73
N PRO A 42 6.42 3.06 -13.89
CA PRO A 42 5.41 3.76 -14.70
C PRO A 42 3.97 3.64 -14.13
N THR A 43 3.75 4.14 -12.92
CA THR A 43 2.53 4.00 -12.10
C THR A 43 1.25 4.58 -12.71
N ARG A 44 1.35 5.46 -13.71
CA ARG A 44 0.20 6.11 -14.39
C ARG A 44 0.07 5.71 -15.86
N THR A 45 0.43 4.47 -16.18
CA THR A 45 0.36 3.89 -17.53
C THR A 45 -0.46 2.61 -17.51
N GLU A 46 -0.91 2.13 -18.68
CA GLU A 46 -1.64 0.87 -18.80
C GLU A 46 -0.82 -0.30 -18.25
N PHE A 47 0.48 -0.31 -18.54
CA PHE A 47 1.41 -1.31 -18.01
C PHE A 47 1.50 -1.25 -16.48
N GLY A 48 1.58 -0.07 -15.89
CA GLY A 48 1.64 0.06 -14.43
C GLY A 48 0.35 -0.30 -13.72
N LEU A 49 -0.80 0.01 -14.32
CA LEU A 49 -2.09 -0.40 -13.78
C LEU A 49 -2.27 -1.92 -13.87
N GLU A 50 -1.86 -2.53 -14.99
CA GLU A 50 -1.87 -3.99 -15.14
C GLU A 50 -0.96 -4.66 -14.12
N PHE A 51 0.28 -4.19 -13.99
CA PHE A 51 1.23 -4.69 -13.00
C PHE A 51 0.64 -4.67 -11.59
N CYS A 52 -0.01 -3.57 -11.18
CA CYS A 52 -0.63 -3.49 -9.86
C CYS A 52 -1.81 -4.47 -9.72
N ALA A 53 -2.63 -4.61 -10.75
CA ALA A 53 -3.78 -5.50 -10.74
C ALA A 53 -3.38 -6.98 -10.62
N GLU A 54 -2.41 -7.41 -11.44
CA GLU A 54 -1.86 -8.78 -11.46
C GLU A 54 -1.25 -9.18 -10.12
N ASN A 55 -0.62 -8.21 -9.43
CA ASN A 55 0.04 -8.40 -8.14
C ASN A 55 -0.85 -8.05 -6.94
N THR A 56 -2.14 -7.82 -7.17
CA THR A 56 -3.14 -7.59 -6.10
C THR A 56 -4.41 -8.40 -6.35
N LEU A 57 -5.52 -7.76 -6.75
CA LEU A 57 -6.83 -8.43 -6.76
C LEU A 57 -6.96 -9.45 -7.89
N ASP A 58 -6.12 -9.51 -8.93
CA ASP A 58 -6.18 -10.69 -9.83
C ASP A 58 -5.59 -11.94 -9.21
N ASN A 59 -4.65 -11.76 -8.28
CA ASN A 59 -4.16 -12.87 -7.50
C ASN A 59 -5.26 -13.29 -6.54
N ARG A 60 -5.82 -14.48 -6.77
CA ARG A 60 -6.94 -15.02 -6.00
C ARG A 60 -6.67 -15.07 -4.50
N ASP A 61 -5.44 -15.39 -4.09
CA ASP A 61 -5.11 -15.52 -2.67
C ASP A 61 -5.07 -14.15 -2.00
N ILE A 62 -4.45 -13.16 -2.65
CA ILE A 62 -4.42 -11.77 -2.18
C ILE A 62 -5.84 -11.18 -2.13
N ARG A 63 -6.63 -11.39 -3.20
CA ARG A 63 -8.04 -10.97 -3.22
C ARG A 63 -8.81 -11.58 -2.04
N THR A 64 -8.64 -12.87 -1.79
CA THR A 64 -9.35 -13.56 -0.69
C THR A 64 -9.02 -12.95 0.67
N VAL A 65 -7.76 -12.57 0.92
CA VAL A 65 -7.36 -11.88 2.15
C VAL A 65 -7.98 -10.49 2.24
N ILE A 66 -7.91 -9.70 1.17
CA ILE A 66 -8.44 -8.33 1.17
C ILE A 66 -9.95 -8.34 1.37
N GLU A 67 -10.67 -9.20 0.64
CA GLU A 67 -12.13 -9.30 0.72
C GLU A 67 -12.62 -9.96 2.01
N SER A 68 -11.79 -10.69 2.77
CA SER A 68 -12.16 -11.19 4.11
C SER A 68 -12.11 -10.10 5.18
N ILE A 69 -11.37 -9.02 4.94
CA ILE A 69 -11.19 -7.91 5.89
C ILE A 69 -12.01 -6.68 5.47
N LEU A 70 -11.99 -6.33 4.18
CA LEU A 70 -12.65 -5.15 3.63
C LEU A 70 -13.88 -5.59 2.82
N ASP A 71 -15.04 -5.06 3.19
CA ASP A 71 -16.23 -5.19 2.35
C ASP A 71 -16.08 -4.29 1.11
N ARG A 72 -16.19 -4.89 -0.08
CA ARG A 72 -16.08 -4.22 -1.39
C ARG A 72 -14.86 -3.28 -1.50
N PRO A 73 -13.63 -3.82 -1.49
CA PRO A 73 -12.42 -3.03 -1.47
C PRO A 73 -12.31 -2.11 -2.70
N ARG A 74 -12.06 -0.82 -2.46
CA ARG A 74 -11.79 0.16 -3.52
C ARG A 74 -10.31 0.49 -3.62
N TRP A 75 -9.74 0.31 -4.80
CA TRP A 75 -8.37 0.73 -5.07
C TRP A 75 -8.30 2.26 -5.19
N GLY A 76 -7.61 2.90 -4.26
CA GLY A 76 -7.50 4.37 -4.19
C GLY A 76 -6.10 4.94 -4.13
N LEU A 77 -5.08 4.10 -3.93
CA LEU A 77 -3.72 4.57 -3.72
C LEU A 77 -2.73 3.75 -4.55
N LEU A 78 -1.79 4.46 -5.16
CA LEU A 78 -0.55 3.91 -5.71
C LEU A 78 0.59 4.87 -5.40
N LYS A 79 1.50 4.48 -4.51
CA LYS A 79 2.63 5.29 -4.06
C LYS A 79 3.89 4.45 -3.91
N ILE A 80 5.04 5.08 -4.13
CA ILE A 80 6.33 4.41 -4.00
C ILE A 80 7.11 5.12 -2.91
N TYR A 81 7.58 4.34 -1.94
CA TYR A 81 8.43 4.82 -0.85
C TYR A 81 9.71 4.01 -0.84
N SER A 82 10.79 4.63 -0.39
CA SER A 82 12.14 4.06 -0.43
C SER A 82 12.95 4.52 0.77
N ASP A 83 14.17 4.00 0.87
CA ASP A 83 15.24 4.45 1.76
C ASP A 83 15.69 5.91 1.60
N LYS A 84 15.09 6.65 0.65
CA LYS A 84 15.15 8.13 0.62
C LYS A 84 14.35 8.79 1.74
N LEU A 85 13.43 8.06 2.37
CA LEU A 85 12.74 8.53 3.56
C LEU A 85 13.71 8.52 4.77
N PRO A 86 13.61 9.48 5.71
CA PRO A 86 14.44 9.47 6.91
C PRO A 86 14.33 8.17 7.71
N SER A 87 15.47 7.52 7.96
CA SER A 87 15.52 6.24 8.68
C SER A 87 15.31 6.37 10.20
N ASP A 88 15.30 7.60 10.72
CA ASP A 88 15.01 7.93 12.12
C ASP A 88 13.53 8.24 12.37
N SER A 89 12.69 7.99 11.36
CA SER A 89 11.26 8.27 11.38
C SER A 89 10.42 7.02 11.13
N ALA A 90 9.32 6.92 11.87
CA ALA A 90 8.22 5.99 11.66
C ALA A 90 7.13 6.68 10.83
N PHE A 91 6.67 5.99 9.78
CA PHE A 91 5.68 6.48 8.84
C PHE A 91 4.37 5.72 8.95
N PHE A 92 3.26 6.42 8.72
CA PHE A 92 1.90 5.88 8.77
C PHE A 92 1.08 6.43 7.60
N PHE A 93 0.11 5.65 7.13
CA PHE A 93 -0.85 6.15 6.16
C PHE A 93 -1.99 6.89 6.86
N HIS A 94 -2.54 7.87 6.16
CA HIS A 94 -3.72 8.60 6.61
C HIS A 94 -4.97 7.73 6.52
N ASN A 95 -5.83 7.82 7.54
CA ASN A 95 -7.21 7.32 7.47
C ASN A 95 -8.16 8.45 7.90
N PRO A 96 -8.56 9.36 6.98
CA PRO A 96 -9.22 10.58 7.38
C PRO A 96 -10.55 10.41 8.12
N SER A 97 -11.23 9.26 8.01
CA SER A 97 -12.45 9.00 8.77
C SER A 97 -12.29 9.14 10.29
N PHE A 98 -11.08 8.90 10.84
CA PHE A 98 -10.79 9.12 12.26
C PHE A 98 -10.87 10.59 12.69
N TYR A 99 -10.71 11.54 11.77
CA TYR A 99 -10.83 12.98 12.09
C TYR A 99 -12.28 13.47 12.10
N TYR A 100 -13.21 12.71 11.52
CA TYR A 100 -14.60 13.10 11.35
C TYR A 100 -15.58 12.42 12.32
N ASN A 101 -15.07 11.75 13.36
CA ASN A 101 -15.86 11.01 14.37
C ASN A 101 -16.90 10.05 13.75
N GLN A 102 -16.62 9.50 12.57
CA GLN A 102 -17.48 8.53 11.93
C GLN A 102 -17.28 7.15 12.56
N PRO A 103 -18.31 6.28 12.58
CA PRO A 103 -18.11 4.86 12.87
C PRO A 103 -17.07 4.30 11.91
N THR A 104 -15.89 3.99 12.42
CA THR A 104 -14.79 3.48 11.62
C THR A 104 -14.81 1.95 11.65
N PRO A 105 -14.62 1.29 10.49
CA PRO A 105 -14.39 -0.14 10.47
C PRO A 105 -13.20 -0.49 11.38
N GLN A 106 -13.18 -1.72 11.89
CA GLN A 106 -12.04 -2.17 12.71
C GLN A 106 -10.71 -2.04 11.94
N ILE A 107 -10.73 -2.24 10.63
CA ILE A 107 -9.63 -1.98 9.69
C ILE A 107 -10.22 -1.20 8.50
N PRO A 108 -10.00 0.12 8.38
CA PRO A 108 -10.60 0.93 7.32
C PRO A 108 -9.89 0.80 5.97
N THR A 109 -8.61 0.45 5.99
CA THR A 109 -7.74 0.42 4.81
C THR A 109 -6.70 -0.69 4.95
N LEU A 110 -6.44 -1.39 3.85
CA LEU A 110 -5.31 -2.31 3.69
C LEU A 110 -4.35 -1.81 2.61
N LEU A 111 -3.07 -2.02 2.84
CA LEU A 111 -2.00 -1.73 1.90
C LEU A 111 -1.39 -3.05 1.45
N VAL A 112 -1.32 -3.26 0.15
CA VAL A 112 -0.45 -4.25 -0.46
C VAL A 112 0.87 -3.57 -0.80
N GLN A 113 1.95 -4.03 -0.17
CA GLN A 113 3.32 -3.60 -0.45
C GLN A 113 4.02 -4.65 -1.30
N LEU A 114 4.50 -4.25 -2.47
CA LEU A 114 5.37 -5.06 -3.33
C LEU A 114 6.81 -4.60 -3.12
N TRP A 115 7.65 -5.49 -2.60
CA TRP A 115 9.00 -5.18 -2.15
C TRP A 115 10.02 -5.49 -3.23
N SER A 116 10.96 -4.57 -3.41
CA SER A 116 12.11 -4.84 -4.27
C SER A 116 13.11 -5.78 -3.60
N PRO A 117 13.88 -6.56 -4.38
CA PRO A 117 14.92 -7.42 -3.84
C PRO A 117 15.92 -6.66 -2.97
N GLY A 118 16.33 -7.26 -1.85
CA GLY A 118 17.24 -6.69 -0.87
C GLY A 118 16.63 -5.62 0.04
N SER A 119 15.31 -5.41 -0.01
CA SER A 119 14.64 -4.41 0.82
C SER A 119 14.66 -4.79 2.31
N GLN A 120 14.78 -3.78 3.16
CA GLN A 120 14.67 -3.89 4.62
C GLN A 120 13.61 -2.92 5.13
N MET A 121 12.84 -3.37 6.11
CA MET A 121 11.83 -2.56 6.81
C MET A 121 11.91 -2.82 8.31
N VAL A 122 11.52 -1.83 9.09
CA VAL A 122 11.12 -2.02 10.48
C VAL A 122 9.62 -1.80 10.56
N PHE A 123 8.88 -2.81 11.00
CA PHE A 123 7.47 -2.66 11.36
C PHE A 123 7.34 -2.40 12.85
N TYR A 124 6.44 -1.49 13.23
CA TYR A 124 6.12 -1.22 14.63
C TYR A 124 4.86 -2.00 15.03
N GLU A 125 4.98 -3.33 15.11
CA GLU A 125 3.86 -4.23 15.34
C GLU A 125 3.08 -3.85 16.60
N GLY A 126 1.75 -3.84 16.50
CA GLY A 126 0.85 -3.37 17.56
C GLY A 126 0.51 -1.88 17.49
N SER A 127 1.24 -1.07 16.71
CA SER A 127 0.92 0.36 16.57
C SER A 127 -0.46 0.63 15.95
N HIS A 128 -0.97 -0.29 15.13
CA HIS A 128 -2.29 -0.22 14.50
C HIS A 128 -3.45 -0.33 15.51
N LEU A 129 -3.17 -0.85 16.72
CA LEU A 129 -4.14 -0.95 17.82
C LEU A 129 -4.10 0.27 18.75
N GLN A 130 -3.12 1.15 18.56
CA GLN A 130 -2.89 2.29 19.42
C GLN A 130 -3.51 3.55 18.83
N ASN A 131 -4.00 4.44 19.69
CA ASN A 131 -4.39 5.79 19.27
C ASN A 131 -3.13 6.66 19.16
N ILE A 132 -2.33 6.41 18.14
CA ILE A 132 -1.20 7.25 17.80
C ILE A 132 -1.80 8.44 17.05
N ASN A 133 -1.62 9.65 17.60
CA ASN A 133 -1.92 10.89 16.90
C ASN A 133 -0.65 11.39 16.22
N PRO A 134 -0.34 10.94 14.99
CA PRO A 134 0.82 11.44 14.29
C PRO A 134 0.60 12.90 13.86
N MET A 135 1.70 13.64 13.79
CA MET A 135 1.67 15.01 13.29
C MET A 135 1.13 15.06 11.86
N GLU A 136 0.37 16.12 11.53
CA GLU A 136 -0.10 16.36 10.18
C GLU A 136 1.06 16.25 9.17
N SER A 137 0.82 15.53 8.06
CA SER A 137 1.80 15.31 7.01
C SER A 137 2.24 16.66 6.42
N LYS A 138 3.41 17.14 6.82
CA LYS A 138 4.05 18.31 6.20
C LYS A 138 4.91 17.92 4.99
N LYS A 139 5.26 16.64 4.83
CA LYS A 139 6.15 16.11 3.78
C LYS A 139 5.77 14.67 3.40
N TRP A 140 5.94 14.30 2.13
CA TRP A 140 5.82 12.92 1.58
C TRP A 140 4.42 12.30 1.52
N GLY A 141 3.39 12.96 2.05
CA GLY A 141 2.03 12.40 2.07
C GLY A 141 1.85 11.25 3.05
N LEU A 142 2.75 11.15 4.04
CA LEU A 142 2.70 10.20 5.14
C LEU A 142 2.71 10.95 6.47
N LEU A 143 1.97 10.40 7.41
CA LEU A 143 2.05 10.77 8.81
C LEU A 143 3.40 10.32 9.36
N THR A 144 4.10 11.18 10.10
CA THR A 144 5.49 10.93 10.50
C THR A 144 5.70 11.19 11.99
N LEU A 145 6.41 10.29 12.66
CA LEU A 145 6.87 10.42 14.05
C LEU A 145 8.34 9.99 14.15
N PRO A 146 9.14 10.58 15.07
CA PRO A 146 10.46 10.05 15.38
C PRO A 146 10.37 8.60 15.90
N CYS A 147 11.28 7.71 15.49
CA CYS A 147 11.27 6.29 15.92
C CYS A 147 11.30 6.13 17.45
N VAL A 148 11.95 7.04 18.17
CA VAL A 148 11.98 7.02 19.65
C VAL A 148 10.58 7.09 20.28
N GLN A 149 9.60 7.67 19.58
CA GLN A 149 8.21 7.71 20.04
C GLN A 149 7.47 6.39 19.86
N MET A 150 8.05 5.43 19.12
CA MET A 150 7.50 4.08 18.95
C MET A 150 7.89 3.13 20.07
N ARG A 151 8.84 3.51 20.92
CA ARG A 151 9.24 2.76 22.12
C ARG A 151 8.20 2.98 23.23
N ARG A 152 7.06 2.33 23.10
CA ARG A 152 5.92 2.40 24.02
C ARG A 152 5.37 1.01 24.30
N ASP A 153 4.69 0.87 25.42
CA ASP A 153 4.06 -0.40 25.81
C ASP A 153 3.07 -0.87 24.73
N GLY A 154 3.15 -2.16 24.38
CA GLY A 154 2.30 -2.78 23.36
C GLY A 154 2.74 -2.52 21.91
N ILE A 155 3.89 -1.88 21.68
CA ILE A 155 4.52 -1.76 20.36
C ILE A 155 5.84 -2.51 20.36
N THR A 156 6.06 -3.36 19.35
CA THR A 156 7.32 -4.08 19.13
C THR A 156 7.96 -3.65 17.83
N GLU A 157 9.24 -3.26 17.88
CA GLU A 157 10.05 -3.02 16.67
C GLU A 157 10.45 -4.38 16.07
N THR A 158 9.96 -4.67 14.87
CA THR A 158 10.24 -5.92 14.15
C THR A 158 10.98 -5.62 12.85
N PRO A 159 12.32 -5.79 12.83
CA PRO A 159 13.11 -5.71 11.60
C PRO A 159 12.78 -6.89 10.68
N VAL A 160 12.68 -6.60 9.38
CA VAL A 160 12.36 -7.57 8.32
C VAL A 160 13.23 -7.29 7.12
N GLY A 161 13.84 -8.35 6.58
CA GLY A 161 14.48 -8.32 5.26
C GLY A 161 13.69 -9.18 4.27
N MET A 162 13.65 -8.75 3.01
CA MET A 162 13.20 -9.56 1.87
C MET A 162 14.33 -9.58 0.84
N ALA A 163 15.22 -10.58 0.96
CA ALA A 163 16.41 -10.68 0.12
C ALA A 163 16.02 -10.81 -1.37
N GLU A 164 15.00 -11.62 -1.65
CA GLU A 164 14.50 -11.86 -3.00
C GLU A 164 13.29 -10.95 -3.35
N GLY A 165 12.93 -10.01 -2.49
CA GLY A 165 11.70 -9.22 -2.62
C GLY A 165 10.46 -10.02 -2.20
N GLY A 166 9.28 -9.47 -2.42
CA GLY A 166 8.05 -10.15 -2.01
C GLY A 166 6.88 -9.23 -1.76
N LEU A 167 6.02 -9.66 -0.84
CA LEU A 167 4.72 -9.06 -0.58
C LEU A 167 4.51 -8.87 0.92
N ALA A 168 3.93 -7.73 1.28
CA ALA A 168 3.25 -7.58 2.56
C ALA A 168 1.81 -7.06 2.35
N ILE A 169 0.87 -7.55 3.15
CA ILE A 169 -0.48 -7.00 3.28
C ILE A 169 -0.56 -6.44 4.70
N MET A 170 -0.81 -5.15 4.85
CA MET A 170 -0.77 -4.48 6.15
C MET A 170 -1.98 -3.57 6.38
N ASP A 171 -2.34 -3.41 7.65
CA ASP A 171 -3.21 -2.35 8.13
C ASP A 171 -2.52 -0.99 7.90
N SER A 172 -3.23 -0.02 7.34
CA SER A 172 -2.70 1.32 7.04
C SER A 172 -2.20 2.08 8.27
N ARG A 173 -2.68 1.72 9.47
CA ARG A 173 -2.27 2.30 10.75
C ARG A 173 -1.02 1.67 11.33
N LEU A 174 -0.52 0.58 10.75
CA LEU A 174 0.75 0.01 11.16
C LEU A 174 1.88 0.95 10.74
N GLY A 175 2.71 1.33 11.70
CA GLY A 175 3.87 2.15 11.46
C GLY A 175 4.97 1.35 10.78
N PHE A 176 5.75 2.00 9.93
CA PHE A 176 6.90 1.39 9.28
C PHE A 176 8.05 2.37 9.05
N THR A 177 9.24 1.84 8.83
CA THR A 177 10.45 2.57 8.42
C THR A 177 11.16 1.75 7.35
N ILE A 178 11.72 2.38 6.30
CA ILE A 178 12.43 1.70 5.20
C ILE A 178 13.94 2.00 5.31
N PRO A 179 14.73 1.19 6.03
CA PRO A 179 16.19 1.37 6.05
C PRO A 179 16.87 1.16 4.70
N GLN A 180 16.34 0.29 3.84
CA GLN A 180 16.96 -0.06 2.57
C GLN A 180 15.93 -0.48 1.52
N GLY A 181 16.14 -0.09 0.27
CA GLY A 181 15.33 -0.53 -0.87
C GLY A 181 14.06 0.30 -1.06
N TYR A 182 13.04 -0.29 -1.68
CA TYR A 182 11.77 0.41 -1.96
C TYR A 182 10.57 -0.54 -2.02
N VAL A 183 9.40 0.06 -1.83
CA VAL A 183 8.11 -0.62 -1.88
C VAL A 183 7.14 0.11 -2.79
N VAL A 184 6.42 -0.65 -3.62
CA VAL A 184 5.23 -0.17 -4.34
C VAL A 184 4.02 -0.44 -3.45
N ASN A 185 3.38 0.63 -2.99
CA ASN A 185 2.22 0.57 -2.10
C ASN A 185 0.94 0.73 -2.92
N ILE A 186 0.05 -0.25 -2.82
CA ILE A 186 -1.25 -0.29 -3.47
C ILE A 186 -2.30 -0.34 -2.35
N GLY A 187 -3.08 0.73 -2.20
CA GLY A 187 -4.02 0.87 -1.09
C GLY A 187 -5.47 0.62 -1.49
N PHE A 188 -6.13 -0.18 -0.66
CA PHE A 188 -7.55 -0.51 -0.75
C PHE A 188 -8.27 -0.01 0.49
N ALA A 189 -9.38 0.69 0.29
CA ALA A 189 -10.19 1.23 1.39
C ALA A 189 -11.64 0.75 1.28
N THR A 190 -12.35 0.78 2.40
CA THR A 190 -13.81 0.63 2.42
C THR A 190 -14.50 1.80 1.73
N GLU A 191 -15.77 1.63 1.36
CA GLU A 191 -16.61 2.75 0.85
C GLU A 191 -16.65 3.94 1.81
N SER A 192 -16.73 3.66 3.12
CA SER A 192 -16.79 4.71 4.15
C SER A 192 -15.51 5.51 4.27
N GLU A 193 -14.36 4.95 3.88
CA GLU A 193 -13.06 5.58 4.00
C GLU A 193 -12.63 6.25 2.69
N ILE A 194 -12.86 5.58 1.55
CA ILE A 194 -12.41 6.04 0.22
C ILE A 194 -13.02 7.38 -0.20
N GLN A 195 -14.20 7.73 0.32
CA GLN A 195 -14.85 9.03 0.04
C GLN A 195 -14.02 10.23 0.51
N PHE A 196 -13.12 10.04 1.49
CA PHE A 196 -12.24 11.10 1.99
C PHE A 196 -10.93 11.19 1.21
N TRP A 197 -10.65 10.22 0.32
CA TRP A 197 -9.41 10.16 -0.42
C TRP A 197 -9.49 11.01 -1.68
N ALA A 198 -8.43 11.76 -1.95
CA ALA A 198 -8.24 12.36 -3.25
C ALA A 198 -8.22 11.26 -4.33
N LYS A 199 -8.89 11.53 -5.46
CA LYS A 199 -8.89 10.59 -6.59
C LYS A 199 -7.49 10.48 -7.17
N MET A 200 -7.09 9.27 -7.56
CA MET A 200 -5.83 9.10 -8.29
C MET A 200 -5.98 9.65 -9.71
N GLU A 201 -5.18 10.67 -10.02
CA GLU A 201 -5.15 11.30 -11.32
C GLU A 201 -4.37 10.47 -12.35
N LEU A 202 -5.04 10.16 -13.46
CA LEU A 202 -4.48 9.49 -14.62
C LEU A 202 -4.49 10.45 -15.83
N PRO A 203 -3.47 10.41 -16.70
CA PRO A 203 -3.52 11.13 -17.97
C PRO A 203 -4.77 10.76 -18.78
N ASP A 204 -5.47 11.76 -19.28
CA ASP A 204 -6.65 11.56 -20.12
C ASP A 204 -6.26 11.07 -21.52
N SER A 205 -6.16 9.75 -21.68
CA SER A 205 -5.95 9.09 -22.96
C SER A 205 -6.99 7.99 -23.19
N GLU A 206 -7.28 7.72 -24.46
CA GLU A 206 -8.19 6.63 -24.85
C GLU A 206 -7.70 5.27 -24.30
N ALA A 207 -6.40 5.02 -24.36
CA ALA A 207 -5.81 3.76 -23.91
C ALA A 207 -5.94 3.56 -22.40
N LEU A 208 -5.70 4.60 -21.58
CA LEU A 208 -5.92 4.52 -20.13
C LEU A 208 -7.40 4.40 -19.77
N ARG A 209 -8.31 5.06 -20.51
CA ARG A 209 -9.75 4.88 -20.32
C ARG A 209 -10.17 3.44 -20.59
N ALA A 210 -9.72 2.87 -21.70
CA ALA A 210 -9.97 1.48 -22.05
C ALA A 210 -9.41 0.52 -20.98
N LYS A 211 -8.21 0.78 -20.46
CA LYS A 211 -7.62 -0.02 -19.37
C LYS A 211 -8.42 0.08 -18.08
N VAL A 212 -8.87 1.27 -17.67
CA VAL A 212 -9.71 1.42 -16.46
C VAL A 212 -11.06 0.72 -16.63
N ASP A 213 -11.67 0.78 -17.81
CA ASP A 213 -12.92 0.07 -18.08
C ASP A 213 -12.73 -1.46 -18.15
N GLU A 214 -11.56 -1.93 -18.58
CA GLU A 214 -11.17 -3.34 -18.44
C GLU A 214 -11.04 -3.77 -16.97
N LEU A 215 -10.34 -2.99 -16.14
CA LEU A 215 -10.20 -3.27 -14.70
C LEU A 215 -11.57 -3.31 -14.00
N ARG A 216 -12.48 -2.40 -14.34
CA ARG A 216 -13.86 -2.41 -13.84
C ARG A 216 -14.61 -3.69 -14.21
N ARG A 217 -14.46 -4.17 -15.46
CA ARG A 217 -15.03 -5.46 -15.90
C ARG A 217 -14.45 -6.65 -15.12
N ARG A 218 -13.20 -6.54 -14.66
CA ARG A 218 -12.53 -7.50 -13.76
C ARG A 218 -12.87 -7.30 -12.28
N ARG A 219 -13.88 -6.47 -11.98
CA ARG A 219 -14.41 -6.15 -10.65
C ARG A 219 -13.45 -5.33 -9.77
N PHE A 220 -12.56 -4.55 -10.36
CA PHE A 220 -11.84 -3.52 -9.62
C PHE A 220 -12.74 -2.30 -9.46
N GLU A 221 -13.09 -1.99 -8.21
CA GLU A 221 -13.65 -0.68 -7.88
C GLU A 221 -12.49 0.31 -7.69
N THR A 222 -12.41 1.34 -8.53
CA THR A 222 -11.27 2.27 -8.57
C THR A 222 -11.68 3.69 -8.19
N ASN A 223 -10.86 4.39 -7.41
CA ASN A 223 -11.05 5.81 -7.10
C ASN A 223 -10.17 6.70 -8.01
N PHE A 224 -10.37 6.60 -9.33
CA PHE A 224 -9.54 7.29 -10.32
C PHE A 224 -10.28 8.47 -10.96
N THR A 225 -9.52 9.43 -11.46
CA THR A 225 -10.02 10.51 -12.31
C THR A 225 -9.07 10.74 -13.48
N PHE A 226 -9.62 11.16 -14.63
CA PHE A 226 -8.82 11.53 -15.79
C PHE A 226 -8.60 13.04 -15.80
N VAL A 227 -7.35 13.43 -16.02
CA VAL A 227 -6.96 14.84 -16.14
C VAL A 227 -6.30 15.06 -17.50
N LYS A 228 -6.76 16.07 -18.23
CA LYS A 228 -6.03 16.56 -19.40
C LYS A 228 -4.70 17.08 -18.89
N GLU A 229 -3.59 16.74 -19.55
CA GLU A 229 -2.27 17.21 -19.11
C GLU A 229 -2.30 18.72 -18.85
N LEU A 230 -2.16 19.10 -17.58
CA LEU A 230 -1.93 20.46 -17.14
C LEU A 230 -0.77 20.40 -16.15
N ASP A 231 0.34 21.00 -16.57
CA ASP A 231 1.54 21.31 -15.80
C ASP A 231 2.18 20.17 -15.01
N ALA A 232 2.88 19.29 -15.74
CA ALA A 232 3.87 18.34 -15.20
C ALA A 232 4.98 18.99 -14.32
N ALA A 233 4.99 20.32 -14.18
CA ALA A 233 5.87 21.07 -13.31
C ALA A 233 5.48 21.02 -11.82
N ASN A 234 4.21 20.82 -11.46
CA ASN A 234 3.77 20.94 -10.05
C ASN A 234 3.73 19.62 -9.26
N ALA A 235 3.92 18.47 -9.91
CA ALA A 235 3.87 17.16 -9.25
C ALA A 235 5.24 16.58 -8.84
N ARG A 236 6.35 17.25 -9.18
CA ARG A 236 7.72 16.79 -8.82
C ARG A 236 8.18 17.23 -7.42
N ASN A 237 7.41 18.03 -6.69
CA ASN A 237 7.82 18.60 -5.39
C ASN A 237 6.69 18.62 -4.33
N LYS A 238 6.03 17.47 -4.06
CA LYS A 238 5.27 17.27 -2.81
C LYS A 238 5.41 15.85 -2.28
#